data_AF-A0A4V1VJX2-F1
#
_entry.id   AF-A0A4V1VJX2-F1
#
_cell.length_a   1.000
_cell.length_b   1.000
_cell.length_c   1.000
_cell.angle_alpha   90.00
_cell.angle_beta   90.00
_cell.angle_gamma   90.00
#
_symmetry.space_group_name_H-M   'P 1'
#
loop_
_entity.id
_entity.type
_entity.pdbx_description
1 polymer ?
#
loop_
_entity_poly.entity_id
_entity_poly.type
_entity_poly.pdbx_seq_one_letter_code
_entity_poly.pdbx_strand_id
1 'polypeptide(L)'
;MRHAQLVAGIEPERLPATVELSLAGGHLGEAALAQLRAAALALPDVAEVDLEALAPATARATARLLRLGGLGLGLGLLGAAVLMAANLIGLVVHSQRDEIAILLLVGGTPGFIAAPYLLQGAMWGLLAAAGASAVLALLERQCAPLLQQAASALGGDFEVHLFEPRLILGLAAAGLLVGTVASFVAVQRFLRHDRAAAEDVF
;
A
#
# COMPACT_ATOMS: atom_id res chain seq x y z
N MET A 1 -45.95 9.29 0.16
CA MET A 1 -46.82 8.59 1.14
C MET A 1 -46.67 7.08 1.02
N ARG A 2 -45.57 6.46 1.50
CA ARG A 2 -45.46 4.98 1.56
C ARG A 2 -44.29 4.40 2.40
N HIS A 3 -43.97 4.93 3.58
CA HIS A 3 -42.97 4.29 4.48
C HIS A 3 -43.31 4.47 5.98
N ALA A 4 -44.59 4.39 6.38
CA ALA A 4 -45.01 4.59 7.76
C ALA A 4 -45.70 3.35 8.37
N GLN A 5 -45.22 2.14 8.06
CA GLN A 5 -45.83 0.89 8.57
C GLN A 5 -44.85 -0.12 9.16
N LEU A 6 -43.66 0.30 9.61
CA LEU A 6 -42.75 -0.57 10.37
C LEU A 6 -42.72 -0.27 11.88
N VAL A 7 -43.65 0.53 12.41
CA VAL A 7 -43.71 0.88 13.83
C VAL A 7 -45.10 0.56 14.40
N ALA A 8 -45.47 -0.72 14.37
CA ALA A 8 -46.73 -1.19 14.96
C ALA A 8 -46.54 -2.40 15.89
N GLY A 9 -45.36 -2.58 16.49
CA GLY A 9 -45.11 -3.75 17.33
C GLY A 9 -43.95 -3.64 18.30
N ILE A 10 -43.57 -2.43 18.73
CA ILE A 10 -42.53 -2.28 19.76
C ILE A 10 -43.12 -1.46 20.90
N GLU A 11 -43.37 -2.14 22.02
CA GLU A 11 -43.82 -1.50 23.24
C GLU A 11 -42.76 -0.49 23.74
N PRO A 12 -43.19 0.67 24.27
CA PRO A 12 -42.33 1.82 24.57
C PRO A 12 -41.30 1.61 25.68
N GLU A 13 -41.23 0.42 26.29
CA GLU A 13 -40.39 0.13 27.46
C GLU A 13 -39.07 -0.59 27.14
N ARG A 14 -38.78 -0.84 25.85
CA ARG A 14 -37.50 -1.42 25.39
C ARG A 14 -36.92 -0.72 24.16
N LEU A 15 -36.75 0.58 24.22
CA LEU A 15 -35.86 1.26 23.29
C LEU A 15 -34.43 1.25 23.87
N PRO A 16 -33.42 0.71 23.17
CA PRO A 16 -32.04 1.03 23.52
C PRO A 16 -31.86 2.55 23.42
N ALA A 17 -31.15 3.15 24.38
CA ALA A 17 -30.96 4.60 24.48
C ALA A 17 -30.20 5.22 23.28
N THR A 18 -29.69 4.40 22.36
CA THR A 18 -28.85 4.83 21.23
C THR A 18 -29.21 4.01 19.98
N VAL A 19 -29.48 4.70 18.88
CA VAL A 19 -29.71 4.11 17.56
C VAL A 19 -28.61 4.60 16.62
N GLU A 20 -27.72 3.69 16.23
CA GLU A 20 -26.59 4.00 15.35
C GLU A 20 -27.00 3.84 13.88
N LEU A 21 -26.93 4.93 13.11
CA LEU A 21 -27.27 4.93 11.69
C LEU A 21 -26.01 5.16 10.86
N SER A 22 -25.45 4.07 10.33
CA SER A 22 -24.33 4.12 9.38
C SER A 22 -24.85 4.41 7.96
N LEU A 23 -24.58 5.61 7.45
CA LEU A 23 -24.95 6.00 6.09
C LEU A 23 -23.99 5.36 5.09
N ALA A 24 -24.51 4.38 4.33
CA ALA A 24 -23.79 3.75 3.25
C ALA A 24 -23.50 4.75 2.12
N GLY A 25 -22.24 5.21 2.04
CA GLY A 25 -21.67 5.84 0.85
C GLY A 25 -22.14 7.26 0.57
N GLY A 26 -21.68 8.22 1.35
CA GLY A 26 -21.79 9.64 0.99
C GLY A 26 -20.82 10.50 1.78
N HIS A 27 -19.80 11.05 1.12
CA HIS A 27 -18.99 12.14 1.67
C HIS A 27 -19.87 13.40 1.80
N LEU A 28 -20.66 13.46 2.86
CA LEU A 28 -21.41 14.66 3.22
C LEU A 28 -20.39 15.68 3.74
N GLY A 29 -20.22 16.79 3.01
CA GLY A 29 -19.36 17.88 3.44
C GLY A 29 -19.78 18.41 4.81
N GLU A 30 -18.83 18.91 5.60
CA GLU A 30 -19.02 19.36 6.99
C GLU A 30 -20.21 20.32 7.17
N ALA A 31 -20.51 21.14 6.15
CA ALA A 31 -21.67 22.04 6.13
C ALA A 31 -23.04 21.32 6.06
N ALA A 32 -23.12 20.20 5.33
CA ALA A 32 -24.35 19.40 5.25
C ALA A 32 -24.59 18.63 6.56
N LEU A 33 -23.53 18.17 7.22
CA LEU A 33 -23.58 17.60 8.58
C LEU A 33 -24.12 18.62 9.59
N ALA A 34 -23.67 19.88 9.51
CA ALA A 34 -24.12 20.94 10.39
C ALA A 34 -25.62 21.26 10.24
N GLN A 35 -26.13 21.24 9.00
CA GLN A 35 -27.57 21.45 8.73
C GLN A 35 -28.43 20.27 9.21
N LEU A 36 -27.94 19.03 9.05
CA LEU A 36 -28.63 17.83 9.55
C LEU A 36 -28.69 17.80 11.08
N ARG A 37 -27.61 18.22 11.76
CA ARG A 37 -27.59 18.38 13.22
C ARG A 37 -28.61 19.40 13.71
N ALA A 38 -28.69 20.55 13.05
CA ALA A 38 -29.64 21.60 13.41
C ALA A 38 -31.10 21.15 13.22
N ALA A 39 -31.38 20.35 12.19
CA ALA A 39 -32.72 19.79 11.95
C ALA A 39 -33.07 18.67 12.95
N ALA A 40 -32.10 17.86 13.38
CA ALA A 40 -32.32 16.76 14.33
C ALA A 40 -32.58 17.25 15.77
N LEU A 41 -31.92 18.34 16.18
CA LEU A 41 -32.14 19.00 17.49
C LEU A 41 -33.48 19.76 17.60
N ALA A 42 -34.22 19.91 16.50
CA ALA A 42 -35.54 20.55 16.51
C ALA A 42 -36.68 19.60 16.91
N LEU A 43 -36.41 18.30 17.07
CA LEU A 43 -37.38 17.32 17.56
C LEU A 43 -37.30 17.21 19.10
N PRO A 44 -38.44 17.22 19.82
CA PRO A 44 -38.50 17.35 21.27
C PRO A 44 -37.97 16.13 22.07
N ASP A 45 -37.50 15.08 21.40
CA ASP A 45 -37.14 13.79 22.02
C ASP A 45 -35.73 13.29 21.63
N VAL A 46 -34.85 14.21 21.21
CA VAL A 46 -33.45 13.91 20.82
C VAL A 46 -32.52 14.71 21.72
N ALA A 47 -32.01 14.08 22.78
CA ALA A 47 -31.21 14.74 23.81
C ALA A 47 -29.75 14.98 23.38
N GLU A 48 -29.17 14.13 22.53
CA GLU A 48 -27.81 14.30 22.03
C GLU A 48 -27.61 13.57 20.70
N VAL A 49 -27.00 14.24 19.72
CA VAL A 49 -26.57 13.63 18.47
C VAL A 49 -25.04 13.69 18.48
N ASP A 50 -24.42 12.62 18.97
CA ASP A 50 -22.98 12.44 18.89
C ASP A 50 -22.59 12.04 17.47
N LEU A 51 -22.39 13.07 16.64
CA LEU A 51 -21.68 12.92 15.38
C LEU A 51 -20.20 12.81 15.74
N GLU A 52 -19.76 11.62 16.13
CA GLU A 52 -18.37 11.36 16.47
C GLU A 52 -17.49 11.37 15.20
N ALA A 53 -17.33 12.57 14.65
CA ALA A 53 -16.35 12.90 13.63
C ALA A 53 -15.13 13.55 14.28
N LEU A 54 -14.65 13.02 15.41
CA LEU A 54 -13.60 13.67 16.19
C LEU A 54 -12.57 12.66 16.70
N ALA A 55 -11.83 12.02 15.79
CA ALA A 55 -10.41 11.88 16.06
C ALA A 55 -9.87 13.31 16.31
N PRO A 56 -9.35 13.65 17.50
CA PRO A 56 -8.95 15.02 17.83
C PRO A 56 -7.97 15.52 16.76
N ALA A 57 -7.97 16.82 16.45
CA ALA A 57 -7.13 17.39 15.39
C ALA A 57 -5.64 16.97 15.52
N THR A 58 -5.20 16.71 16.75
CA THR A 58 -3.89 16.14 17.10
C THR A 58 -3.69 14.72 16.55
N ALA A 59 -4.68 13.83 16.64
CA ALA A 59 -4.61 12.47 16.11
C ALA A 59 -4.45 12.46 14.57
N ARG A 60 -5.16 13.35 13.85
CA ARG A 60 -5.02 13.48 12.40
C ARG A 60 -3.64 14.02 12.00
N ALA A 61 -3.11 14.98 12.77
CA ALA A 61 -1.78 15.54 12.54
C ALA A 61 -0.68 14.49 12.75
N THR A 62 -0.74 13.71 13.84
CA THR A 62 0.19 12.60 14.12
C THR A 62 0.13 11.53 13.02
N ALA A 63 -1.07 11.15 12.59
CA ALA A 63 -1.24 10.18 11.49
C ALA A 63 -0.63 10.70 10.17
N ARG A 64 -0.75 12.00 9.88
CA ARG A 64 -0.16 12.62 8.68
C ARG A 64 1.37 12.59 8.73
N LEU A 65 1.96 12.90 9.89
CA LEU A 65 3.42 12.83 10.09
C LEU A 65 3.93 11.40 9.92
N LEU A 66 3.25 10.42 10.52
CA LEU A 66 3.60 9.01 10.37
C LEU A 66 3.51 8.56 8.90
N ARG A 67 2.46 8.97 8.18
CA ARG A 67 2.30 8.65 6.75
C ARG A 67 3.41 9.26 5.89
N LEU A 68 3.75 10.53 6.11
CA LEU A 68 4.81 11.21 5.35
C LEU A 68 6.19 10.62 5.66
N GLY A 69 6.48 10.36 6.94
CA GLY A 69 7.72 9.70 7.36
C GLY A 69 7.84 8.30 6.78
N GLY A 70 6.77 7.51 6.86
CA GLY A 70 6.71 6.17 6.27
C GLY A 70 6.90 6.17 4.75
N LEU A 71 6.27 7.11 4.03
CA LEU A 71 6.46 7.27 2.58
C LEU A 71 7.90 7.66 2.24
N GLY A 72 8.48 8.61 2.98
CA GLY A 72 9.87 9.05 2.77
C GLY A 72 10.86 7.90 2.97
N LEU A 73 10.74 7.16 4.08
CA LEU A 73 11.56 5.98 4.34
C LEU A 73 11.35 4.89 3.28
N GLY A 74 10.10 4.61 2.92
CA GLY A 74 9.77 3.61 1.90
C GLY A 74 10.38 3.92 0.54
N LEU A 75 10.29 5.18 0.08
CA LEU A 75 10.91 5.64 -1.16
C LEU A 75 12.45 5.58 -1.09
N GLY A 76 13.03 5.97 0.04
CA GLY A 76 14.48 5.88 0.27
C GLY A 76 15.00 4.44 0.19
N LEU A 77 14.31 3.50 0.84
CA LEU A 77 14.65 2.07 0.79
C LEU A 77 14.46 1.49 -0.62
N LEU A 78 13.39 1.87 -1.33
CA LEU A 78 13.19 1.48 -2.73
C LEU A 78 14.35 1.96 -3.61
N GLY A 79 14.76 3.22 -3.48
CA GLY A 79 15.91 3.77 -4.21
C GLY A 79 17.21 3.03 -3.90
N ALA A 80 17.48 2.78 -2.62
CA ALA A 80 18.64 2.01 -2.18
C ALA A 80 18.64 0.58 -2.74
N ALA A 81 17.49 -0.09 -2.74
CA ALA A 81 17.33 -1.43 -3.31
C ALA A 81 17.59 -1.45 -4.82
N VAL A 82 17.09 -0.46 -5.56
CA VAL A 82 17.36 -0.33 -7.01
C VAL A 82 18.85 -0.11 -7.27
N LEU A 83 19.51 0.76 -6.50
CA LEU A 83 20.96 1.01 -6.62
C LEU A 83 21.78 -0.24 -6.30
N MET A 84 21.39 -0.97 -5.25
CA MET A 84 22.03 -2.23 -4.87
C MET A 84 21.87 -3.29 -5.97
N ALA A 85 20.66 -3.43 -6.53
CA ALA A 85 20.39 -4.32 -7.65
C ALA A 85 21.21 -3.94 -8.89
N ALA A 86 21.32 -2.63 -9.20
CA ALA A 86 22.14 -2.14 -10.29
C ALA A 86 23.62 -2.50 -10.12
N ASN A 87 24.14 -2.39 -8.90
CA ASN A 87 25.51 -2.76 -8.61
C ASN A 87 25.74 -4.27 -8.71
N LEU A 88 24.80 -5.07 -8.19
CA LEU A 88 24.89 -6.53 -8.24
C LEU A 88 24.85 -7.07 -9.66
N ILE A 89 23.91 -6.59 -10.48
CA ILE A 89 23.81 -6.99 -11.89
C ILE A 89 25.09 -6.59 -12.64
N GLY A 90 25.63 -5.39 -12.40
CA GLY A 90 26.90 -4.99 -12.99
C GLY A 90 28.04 -5.97 -12.66
N LEU A 91 28.11 -6.46 -11.42
CA LEU A 91 29.10 -7.46 -11.01
C LEU A 91 28.89 -8.81 -11.74
N VAL A 92 27.64 -9.29 -11.83
CA VAL A 92 27.31 -10.54 -12.51
C VAL A 92 27.62 -10.44 -14.01
N VAL A 93 27.21 -9.36 -14.66
CA VAL A 93 27.45 -9.12 -16.08
C VAL A 93 28.96 -9.05 -16.35
N HIS A 94 29.73 -8.38 -15.49
CA HIS A 94 31.19 -8.35 -15.61
C HIS A 94 31.83 -9.74 -15.52
N SER A 95 31.31 -10.62 -14.66
CA SER A 95 31.79 -12.00 -14.55
C SER A 95 31.48 -12.87 -15.77
N GLN A 96 30.47 -12.50 -16.56
CA GLN A 96 30.03 -13.21 -17.77
C GLN A 96 30.43 -12.49 -19.08
N ARG A 97 31.41 -11.57 -19.02
CA ARG A 97 31.82 -10.76 -20.17
C ARG A 97 32.21 -11.59 -21.40
N ASP A 98 32.79 -12.77 -21.21
CA ASP A 98 33.24 -13.64 -22.31
C ASP A 98 32.05 -14.21 -23.09
N GLU A 99 30.95 -14.54 -22.39
CA GLU A 99 29.72 -15.04 -23.00
C GLU A 99 29.00 -13.92 -23.77
N ILE A 100 29.03 -12.69 -23.23
CA ILE A 100 28.52 -11.50 -23.89
C ILE A 100 29.34 -11.19 -25.16
N ALA A 101 30.66 -11.36 -25.13
CA ALA A 101 31.51 -11.17 -26.29
C ALA A 101 31.16 -12.17 -27.43
N ILE A 102 30.88 -13.43 -27.09
CA ILE A 102 30.42 -14.43 -28.06
C ILE A 102 29.07 -14.02 -28.67
N LEU A 103 28.12 -13.56 -27.85
CA LEU A 103 26.81 -13.07 -28.31
C LEU A 103 26.95 -11.88 -29.27
N LEU A 104 27.87 -10.96 -28.98
CA LEU A 104 28.15 -9.81 -29.84
C LEU A 104 28.79 -10.22 -31.17
N LEU A 105 29.68 -11.21 -31.18
CA LEU A 105 30.33 -11.73 -32.40
C LEU A 105 29.35 -12.37 -33.39
N VAL A 106 28.25 -12.94 -32.90
CA VAL A 106 27.19 -13.51 -33.74
C VAL A 106 26.16 -12.45 -34.18
N GLY A 107 26.35 -11.18 -33.80
CA GLY A 107 25.46 -10.08 -34.15
C GLY A 107 24.31 -9.86 -33.16
N GLY A 108 24.47 -10.29 -31.90
CA GLY A 108 23.48 -10.11 -30.85
C GLY A 108 23.17 -8.62 -30.58
N THR A 109 21.89 -8.28 -30.53
CA THR A 109 21.44 -6.93 -30.18
C THR A 109 21.51 -6.70 -28.66
N PRO A 110 21.69 -5.46 -28.18
CA PRO A 110 21.71 -5.15 -26.74
C PRO A 110 20.46 -5.63 -25.98
N GLY A 111 19.30 -5.67 -26.66
CA GLY A 111 18.05 -6.19 -26.10
C GLY A 111 18.08 -7.71 -25.88
N PHE A 112 18.76 -8.46 -26.75
CA PHE A 112 18.94 -9.91 -26.58
C PHE A 112 19.82 -10.23 -25.39
N ILE A 113 20.86 -9.41 -25.15
CA ILE A 113 21.72 -9.52 -23.96
C ILE A 113 20.95 -9.14 -22.68
N ALA A 114 20.06 -8.13 -22.75
CA ALA A 114 19.29 -7.64 -21.60
C ALA A 114 18.12 -8.56 -21.17
N ALA A 115 17.53 -9.29 -22.11
CA ALA A 115 16.35 -10.12 -21.88
C ALA A 115 16.46 -11.13 -20.70
N PRO A 116 17.52 -11.94 -20.57
CA PRO A 116 17.65 -12.87 -19.44
C PRO A 116 17.69 -12.14 -18.08
N TYR A 117 18.36 -11.00 -18.00
CA TYR A 117 18.45 -10.20 -16.77
C TYR A 117 17.12 -9.56 -16.39
N LEU A 118 16.35 -9.09 -17.37
CA LEU A 118 15.00 -8.56 -17.16
C LEU A 118 14.06 -9.63 -16.59
N LEU A 119 14.11 -10.84 -17.16
CA LEU A 119 13.33 -11.97 -16.68
C LEU A 119 13.74 -12.37 -15.27
N GLN A 120 15.05 -12.44 -15.00
CA GLN A 120 15.58 -12.76 -13.67
C GLN A 120 15.11 -11.70 -12.65
N GLY A 121 15.17 -10.41 -12.98
CA GLY A 121 14.67 -9.33 -12.12
C GLY A 121 13.17 -9.42 -11.83
N ALA A 122 12.36 -9.75 -12.84
CA ALA A 122 10.92 -9.99 -12.68
C ALA A 122 10.64 -11.14 -11.71
N MET A 123 11.35 -12.25 -11.84
CA MET A 123 11.21 -13.44 -10.99
C MET A 123 11.62 -13.14 -9.54
N TRP A 124 12.75 -12.47 -9.34
CA TRP A 124 13.16 -12.02 -7.99
C TRP A 124 12.17 -11.03 -7.39
N GLY A 125 11.59 -10.13 -8.18
CA GLY A 125 10.55 -9.21 -7.74
C GLY A 125 9.29 -9.91 -7.25
N LEU A 126 8.85 -10.97 -7.97
CA LEU A 126 7.73 -11.81 -7.55
C LEU A 126 8.04 -12.61 -6.28
N LEU A 127 9.24 -13.19 -6.18
CA LEU A 127 9.69 -13.89 -4.97
C LEU A 127 9.76 -12.94 -3.77
N ALA A 128 10.23 -11.72 -3.97
CA ALA A 128 10.25 -10.69 -2.93
C ALA A 128 8.83 -10.31 -2.49
N ALA A 129 7.88 -10.16 -3.42
CA ALA A 129 6.48 -9.91 -3.09
C ALA A 129 5.84 -11.07 -2.32
N ALA A 130 6.15 -12.31 -2.69
CA ALA A 130 5.70 -13.49 -1.95
C ALA A 130 6.28 -13.51 -0.53
N GLY A 131 7.57 -13.22 -0.37
CA GLY A 131 8.23 -13.09 0.93
C GLY A 131 7.63 -11.97 1.78
N ALA A 132 7.39 -10.79 1.18
CA ALA A 132 6.75 -9.66 1.85
C ALA A 132 5.33 -9.99 2.32
N SER A 133 4.56 -10.71 1.50
CA SER A 133 3.22 -11.19 1.85
C SER A 133 3.27 -12.17 3.03
N ALA A 134 4.25 -13.08 3.05
CA ALA A 134 4.44 -14.02 4.16
C ALA A 134 4.83 -13.31 5.46
N VAL A 135 5.72 -12.32 5.39
CA VAL A 135 6.10 -11.50 6.54
C VAL A 135 4.90 -10.72 7.05
N LEU A 136 4.09 -10.15 6.17
CA LEU A 136 2.87 -9.42 6.55
C LEU A 136 1.88 -10.35 7.27
N ALA A 137 1.66 -11.56 6.76
CA ALA A 137 0.80 -12.56 7.39
C ALA A 137 1.32 -13.02 8.76
N LEU A 138 2.64 -13.14 8.92
CA LEU A 138 3.25 -13.46 10.22
C LEU A 138 3.06 -12.31 11.21
N LEU A 139 3.27 -11.08 10.75
CA LEU A 139 3.14 -9.88 11.58
C LEU A 139 1.69 -9.67 12.01
N GLU A 140 0.71 -9.89 11.12
CA GLU A 140 -0.72 -9.89 11.45
C GLU A 140 -1.02 -10.86 12.59
N ARG A 141 -0.56 -12.11 12.51
CA ARG A 141 -0.81 -13.12 13.55
C ARG A 141 -0.20 -12.76 14.90
N GLN A 142 0.98 -12.12 14.91
CA GLN A 142 1.65 -11.74 16.15
C GLN A 142 1.12 -10.44 16.75
N CYS A 143 0.75 -9.47 15.90
CA CYS A 143 0.29 -8.16 16.34
C CYS A 143 -1.22 -8.10 16.56
N ALA A 144 -2.03 -8.94 15.91
CA ALA A 144 -3.48 -9.01 16.11
C ALA A 144 -3.91 -9.02 17.58
N PRO A 145 -3.35 -9.89 18.47
CA PRO A 145 -3.75 -9.89 19.88
C PRO A 145 -3.38 -8.60 20.61
N LEU A 146 -2.23 -7.99 20.28
CA LEU A 146 -1.79 -6.72 20.89
C LEU A 146 -2.67 -5.54 20.44
N LEU A 147 -3.02 -5.51 19.14
CA LEU A 147 -3.93 -4.50 18.60
C LEU A 147 -5.33 -4.65 19.17
N GLN A 148 -5.86 -5.86 19.32
CA GLN A 148 -7.19 -6.09 19.92
C GLN A 148 -7.24 -5.65 21.39
N GLN A 149 -6.18 -5.87 22.16
CA GLN A 149 -6.08 -5.37 23.54
C GLN A 149 -6.03 -3.83 23.60
N ALA A 150 -5.29 -3.18 22.69
CA ALA A 150 -5.29 -1.73 22.60
C ALA A 150 -6.64 -1.17 22.10
N ALA A 151 -7.24 -1.82 21.12
CA ALA A 151 -8.51 -1.46 20.49
C ALA A 151 -9.68 -1.50 21.48
N SER A 152 -9.80 -2.59 22.25
CA SER A 152 -10.77 -2.73 23.34
C SER A 152 -10.59 -1.69 24.44
N ALA A 153 -9.36 -1.30 24.76
CA ALA A 153 -9.09 -0.21 25.72
C ALA A 153 -9.51 1.18 25.21
N LEU A 154 -9.65 1.34 23.89
CA LEU A 154 -10.10 2.55 23.20
C LEU A 154 -11.55 2.47 22.71
N GLY A 155 -12.29 1.39 23.01
CA GLY A 155 -13.70 1.23 22.66
C GLY A 155 -14.00 1.02 21.17
N GLY A 156 -12.98 0.72 20.34
CA GLY A 156 -13.14 0.51 18.91
C GLY A 156 -12.79 -0.89 18.46
N ASP A 157 -13.56 -1.47 17.54
CA ASP A 157 -13.20 -2.72 16.87
C ASP A 157 -12.29 -2.44 15.67
N PHE A 158 -10.99 -2.70 15.84
CA PHE A 158 -10.02 -2.65 14.74
C PHE A 158 -9.80 -4.05 14.15
N GLU A 159 -10.63 -4.43 13.18
CA GLU A 159 -10.36 -5.60 12.35
C GLU A 159 -9.41 -5.21 11.21
N VAL A 160 -8.12 -5.50 11.39
CA VAL A 160 -7.13 -5.33 10.32
C VAL A 160 -7.09 -6.61 9.51
N HIS A 161 -7.81 -6.67 8.39
CA HIS A 161 -7.69 -7.76 7.43
C HIS A 161 -6.55 -7.49 6.46
N LEU A 162 -5.35 -7.95 6.80
CA LEU A 162 -4.16 -7.76 5.94
C LEU A 162 -4.08 -8.82 4.83
N PHE A 163 -4.88 -9.88 4.93
CA PHE A 163 -4.95 -10.98 3.96
C PHE A 163 -6.07 -10.81 2.92
N GLU A 164 -6.30 -9.59 2.46
CA GLU A 164 -7.22 -9.34 1.35
C GLU A 164 -6.57 -9.79 0.03
N PRO A 165 -7.21 -10.65 -0.81
CA PRO A 165 -6.64 -11.10 -2.08
C PRO A 165 -6.22 -9.95 -3.01
N ARG A 166 -6.92 -8.82 -2.92
CA ARG A 166 -6.60 -7.58 -3.66
C ARG A 166 -5.25 -7.00 -3.24
N LEU A 167 -4.91 -7.06 -1.95
CA LEU A 167 -3.65 -6.54 -1.44
C LEU A 167 -2.49 -7.43 -1.92
N ILE A 168 -2.65 -8.75 -1.86
CA ILE A 168 -1.64 -9.71 -2.34
C ILE A 168 -1.38 -9.54 -3.83
N LEU A 169 -2.44 -9.42 -4.64
CA LEU A 169 -2.31 -9.12 -6.07
C LEU A 169 -1.64 -7.78 -6.32
N GLY A 170 -1.99 -6.75 -5.55
CA GLY A 170 -1.34 -5.44 -5.62
C GLY A 170 0.15 -5.52 -5.27
N LEU A 171 0.52 -6.30 -4.26
CA LEU A 171 1.90 -6.49 -3.84
C LEU A 171 2.70 -7.29 -4.88
N ALA A 172 2.10 -8.32 -5.48
CA ALA A 172 2.70 -9.08 -6.56
C ALA A 172 2.93 -8.21 -7.80
N ALA A 173 1.94 -7.41 -8.19
CA ALA A 173 2.08 -6.47 -9.30
C ALA A 173 3.15 -5.41 -9.01
N ALA A 174 3.17 -4.85 -7.80
CA ALA A 174 4.19 -3.89 -7.38
C ALA A 174 5.60 -4.50 -7.38
N GLY A 175 5.76 -5.72 -6.83
CA GLY A 175 7.03 -6.43 -6.83
C GLY A 175 7.53 -6.77 -8.23
N LEU A 176 6.63 -7.18 -9.12
CA LEU A 176 6.94 -7.40 -10.54
C LEU A 176 7.42 -6.11 -11.22
N LEU A 177 6.68 -5.02 -11.02
CA LEU A 177 7.03 -3.71 -11.60
C LEU A 177 8.37 -3.19 -11.04
N VAL A 178 8.56 -3.25 -9.73
CA VAL A 178 9.81 -2.81 -9.10
C VAL A 178 10.99 -3.68 -9.53
N GLY A 179 10.84 -5.01 -9.57
CA GLY A 179 11.90 -5.93 -10.00
C GLY A 179 12.29 -5.76 -11.46
N THR A 180 11.30 -5.56 -12.35
CA THR A 180 11.55 -5.27 -13.77
C THR A 180 12.21 -3.92 -13.98
N VAL A 181 11.73 -2.86 -13.32
CA VAL A 181 12.33 -1.51 -13.41
C VAL A 181 13.73 -1.51 -12.83
N ALA A 182 13.96 -2.17 -11.69
CA ALA A 182 15.28 -2.27 -11.08
C ALA A 182 16.28 -2.95 -12.02
N SER A 183 15.90 -4.08 -12.61
CA SER A 183 16.74 -4.79 -13.59
C SER A 183 16.97 -3.99 -14.87
N PHE A 184 15.94 -3.31 -15.37
CA PHE A 184 16.08 -2.45 -16.55
C PHE A 184 17.07 -1.29 -16.31
N VAL A 185 16.96 -0.59 -15.18
CA VAL A 185 17.87 0.50 -14.80
C VAL A 185 19.30 -0.03 -14.64
N ALA A 186 19.45 -1.21 -14.06
CA ALA A 186 20.74 -1.87 -13.90
C ALA A 186 21.44 -2.14 -15.25
N VAL A 187 20.73 -2.75 -16.19
CA VAL A 187 21.27 -3.07 -17.52
C VAL A 187 21.57 -1.80 -18.32
N GLN A 188 20.68 -0.79 -18.28
CA GLN A 188 20.94 0.49 -18.95
C GLN A 188 22.21 1.16 -18.42
N ARG A 189 22.45 1.11 -17.11
CA ARG A 189 23.63 1.70 -16.50
C ARG A 189 24.91 0.99 -16.95
N PHE A 190 24.87 -0.35 -17.06
CA PHE A 190 25.99 -1.14 -17.59
C PHE A 190 26.31 -0.79 -19.05
N LEU A 191 25.32 -0.83 -19.93
CA LEU A 191 25.51 -0.54 -21.36
C LEU A 191 26.01 0.88 -21.64
N ARG A 192 25.65 1.85 -20.79
CA ARG A 192 26.16 3.23 -20.90
C ARG A 192 27.62 3.34 -20.47
N HIS A 193 28.07 2.54 -19.51
CA HIS A 193 29.44 2.62 -19.01
C HIS A 193 30.45 2.06 -20.03
N ASP A 194 30.14 0.95 -20.69
CA ASP A 194 31.00 0.37 -21.74
C ASP A 194 31.13 1.28 -22.97
N ARG A 195 30.07 2.05 -23.32
CA ARG A 195 30.16 3.03 -24.41
C ARG A 195 31.06 4.21 -24.07
N ALA A 196 31.00 4.70 -22.83
CA ALA A 196 31.89 5.79 -22.39
C ALA A 196 33.36 5.35 -22.38
N ALA A 197 33.63 4.12 -21.94
CA ALA A 197 35.00 3.56 -21.96
C ALA A 197 35.55 3.33 -23.38
N ALA A 198 34.69 3.14 -24.38
CA ALA A 198 35.10 2.99 -25.78
C ALA A 198 35.38 4.35 -26.46
N GLU A 199 34.73 5.44 -26.05
CA GLU A 199 34.99 6.78 -26.59
C GLU A 199 36.28 7.41 -26.06
N ASP A 200 36.71 7.09 -24.83
CA ASP A 200 37.98 7.60 -24.25
C ASP A 200 39.25 6.94 -24.84
N VAL A 201 39.10 5.92 -25.69
CA VAL A 201 40.21 5.17 -26.30
C VAL A 201 40.46 5.59 -27.76
N PHE A 202 39.61 6.44 -28.34
CA PHE A 202 39.78 7.00 -29.70
C PHE A 202 40.00 8.51 -29.67
#